data_AF-A0A2U3N5F4-F1
#
_entry.id   AF-A0A2U3N5F4-F1
#
_cell.length_a   1.000
_cell.length_b   1.000
_cell.length_c   1.000
_cell.angle_alpha   90.00
_cell.angle_beta   90.00
_cell.angle_gamma   90.00
#
_symmetry.space_group_name_H-M   'P 1'
#
loop_
_entity.id
_entity.type
_entity.pdbx_description
1 polymer ?
#
loop_
_entity_poly.entity_id
_entity_poly.type
_entity_poly.pdbx_seq_one_letter_code
_entity_poly.pdbx_strand_id
1 'polypeptide(L)'
;MPGVSVRVVPITAAQFHYAFTNTLGEPQSKIAYDRYAVPVPGRILFQGGLANFAHDAATTYNFANDDRAPLLFIAGVRDHILPPAVQHENYTKNAEHSTAITAYKLFPQRDHFTCGAPGWEEVADFALNWALNPVRGELD
;
A
#
# COMPACT_ATOMS: atom_id res chain seq x y z
N MET A 1 7.46 -12.24 26.18
CA MET A 1 6.18 -12.11 25.46
C MET A 1 5.70 -13.51 25.07
N PRO A 2 4.59 -14.02 25.64
CA PRO A 2 4.08 -15.35 25.28
C PRO A 2 3.42 -15.33 23.89
N GLY A 3 3.92 -16.19 22.99
CA GLY A 3 3.14 -16.96 22.01
C GLY A 3 2.35 -16.22 20.93
N VAL A 4 2.99 -15.42 20.08
CA VAL A 4 2.37 -15.07 18.78
C VAL A 4 2.41 -16.32 17.90
N SER A 5 1.25 -16.95 17.73
CA SER A 5 1.06 -18.10 16.85
C SER A 5 1.56 -17.80 15.43
N VAL A 6 2.48 -18.63 14.91
CA VAL A 6 2.98 -18.61 13.52
C VAL A 6 1.97 -19.26 12.58
N ARG A 7 0.67 -19.12 12.85
CA ARG A 7 -0.37 -19.72 12.03
C ARG A 7 -0.45 -18.98 10.71
N VAL A 8 -0.18 -19.73 9.65
CA VAL A 8 -0.36 -19.32 8.27
C VAL A 8 -1.85 -19.21 8.00
N VAL A 9 -2.29 -18.08 7.46
CA VAL A 9 -3.70 -17.84 7.14
C VAL A 9 -3.84 -17.91 5.61
N PRO A 10 -4.45 -18.97 5.06
CA PRO A 10 -4.74 -19.01 3.63
C PRO A 10 -5.88 -18.03 3.31
N ILE A 11 -5.78 -17.37 2.16
CA ILE A 11 -6.85 -16.52 1.61
C ILE A 11 -7.66 -17.34 0.60
N THR A 12 -8.98 -17.23 0.61
CA THR A 12 -9.80 -17.87 -0.43
C THR A 12 -9.81 -17.02 -1.71
N ALA A 13 -10.16 -17.62 -2.86
CA ALA A 13 -10.28 -16.88 -4.11
C ALA A 13 -11.27 -15.70 -4.02
N ALA A 14 -12.38 -15.87 -3.30
CA ALA A 14 -13.35 -14.80 -3.09
C ALA A 14 -12.80 -13.67 -2.21
N GLN A 15 -12.06 -14.00 -1.15
CA GLN A 15 -11.38 -13.01 -0.30
C GLN A 15 -10.28 -12.28 -1.07
N PHE A 16 -9.52 -12.99 -1.92
CA PHE A 16 -8.51 -12.40 -2.77
C PHE A 16 -9.14 -11.45 -3.80
N HIS A 17 -10.25 -11.85 -4.41
CA HIS A 17 -11.00 -11.00 -5.32
C HIS A 17 -11.43 -9.69 -4.63
N TYR A 18 -12.00 -9.78 -3.42
CA TYR A 18 -12.42 -8.61 -2.67
C TYR A 18 -11.25 -7.72 -2.23
N ALA A 19 -10.19 -8.30 -1.67
CA ALA A 19 -9.12 -7.54 -1.02
C ALA A 19 -8.09 -7.01 -2.02
N PHE A 20 -7.70 -7.81 -3.02
CA PHE A 20 -6.60 -7.50 -3.94
C PHE A 20 -7.09 -7.01 -5.29
N THR A 21 -8.00 -7.74 -5.92
CA THR A 21 -8.34 -7.57 -7.35
C THR A 21 -9.81 -7.21 -7.58
N ASN A 22 -10.37 -6.29 -6.79
CA ASN A 22 -11.81 -5.98 -6.83
C ASN A 22 -12.19 -5.12 -8.05
N THR A 23 -11.21 -4.72 -8.86
CA THR A 23 -11.43 -4.07 -10.16
C THR A 23 -11.48 -5.05 -11.33
N LEU A 24 -11.05 -6.30 -11.14
CA LEU A 24 -11.08 -7.34 -12.16
C LEU A 24 -12.43 -8.08 -12.17
N GLY A 25 -12.76 -8.74 -13.28
CA GLY A 25 -13.82 -9.76 -13.26
C GLY A 25 -13.38 -11.01 -12.49
N GLU A 26 -14.32 -11.75 -11.90
CA GLU A 26 -14.02 -12.98 -11.13
C GLU A 26 -13.13 -13.99 -11.89
N PRO A 27 -13.31 -14.26 -13.20
CA PRO A 27 -12.43 -15.19 -13.92
C PRO A 27 -10.98 -14.70 -13.99
N GLN A 28 -10.76 -13.40 -14.19
CA GLN A 28 -9.42 -12.81 -14.24
C GLN A 28 -8.79 -12.77 -12.85
N SER A 29 -9.58 -12.42 -11.83
CA SER A 29 -9.15 -12.50 -10.43
C SER A 29 -8.73 -13.90 -10.06
N LYS A 30 -9.47 -14.93 -10.50
CA LYS A 30 -9.12 -16.33 -10.27
C LYS A 30 -7.78 -16.72 -10.91
N ILE A 31 -7.50 -16.26 -12.13
CA ILE A 31 -6.19 -16.48 -12.76
C ILE A 31 -5.06 -15.83 -11.93
N ALA A 32 -5.26 -14.61 -11.44
CA ALA A 32 -4.31 -13.93 -10.57
C ALA A 32 -4.12 -14.67 -9.23
N TYR A 33 -5.22 -15.13 -8.62
CA TYR A 33 -5.21 -15.92 -7.40
C TYR A 33 -4.41 -17.21 -7.56
N ASP A 34 -4.71 -18.00 -8.60
CA ASP A 34 -4.03 -19.29 -8.85
C ASP A 34 -2.52 -19.10 -9.09
N ARG A 35 -2.11 -17.94 -9.60
CA ARG A 35 -0.70 -17.63 -9.90
C ARG A 35 0.07 -16.99 -8.74
N TYR A 36 -0.57 -16.12 -7.96
CA TYR A 36 0.12 -15.22 -7.03
C TYR A 36 -0.29 -15.37 -5.57
N ALA A 37 -1.43 -15.99 -5.26
CA ALA A 37 -1.87 -16.11 -3.87
C ALA A 37 -0.98 -17.08 -3.10
N VAL A 38 -0.21 -16.53 -2.16
CA VAL A 38 0.60 -17.30 -1.21
C VAL A 38 0.08 -17.06 0.21
N PRO A 39 -0.02 -18.11 1.05
CA PRO A 39 -0.42 -17.91 2.43
C PRO A 39 0.61 -17.07 3.20
N VAL A 40 0.13 -16.06 3.94
CA VAL A 40 0.98 -15.16 4.74
C VAL A 40 0.87 -15.45 6.24
N PRO A 41 1.92 -15.18 7.03
CA PRO A 41 1.84 -15.25 8.49
C PRO A 41 0.80 -14.25 9.02
N GLY A 42 -0.18 -14.71 9.80
CA GLY A 42 -1.22 -13.83 10.36
C GLY A 42 -0.64 -12.68 11.21
N ARG A 43 0.57 -12.85 11.76
CA ARG A 43 1.30 -11.84 12.52
C ARG A 43 1.44 -10.49 11.79
N ILE A 44 1.67 -10.49 10.47
CA ILE A 44 1.83 -9.25 9.70
C ILE A 44 0.53 -8.45 9.65
N LEU A 45 -0.60 -9.14 9.50
CA LEU A 45 -1.93 -8.52 9.54
C LEU A 45 -2.24 -7.93 10.92
N PHE A 46 -1.90 -8.65 11.99
CA PHE A 46 -2.06 -8.14 13.36
C PHE A 46 -1.14 -6.94 13.66
N GLN A 47 0.11 -6.98 13.21
CA GLN A 47 1.06 -5.88 13.42
C GLN A 47 0.65 -4.63 12.63
N GLY A 48 0.20 -4.77 11.38
CA GLY A 48 -0.33 -3.65 10.59
C GLY A 48 -1.62 -3.07 11.16
N GLY A 49 -2.58 -3.93 11.57
CA GLY A 49 -3.87 -3.48 12.10
C GLY A 49 -3.83 -2.89 13.51
N LEU A 50 -2.85 -3.28 14.35
CA LEU A 50 -2.68 -2.78 15.72
C LEU A 50 -1.55 -1.74 15.85
N ALA A 51 -0.82 -1.44 14.78
CA ALA A 51 0.31 -0.50 14.79
C ALA A 51 -0.06 0.86 15.40
N ASN A 52 -1.27 1.36 15.12
CA ASN A 52 -1.76 2.64 15.61
C ASN A 52 -2.00 2.68 17.14
N PHE A 53 -2.01 1.54 17.83
CA PHE A 53 -2.26 1.43 19.28
C PHE A 53 -1.02 1.07 20.10
N ALA A 54 0.12 0.82 19.47
CA ALA A 54 1.35 0.42 20.15
C ALA A 54 2.41 1.53 20.05
N HIS A 55 2.82 2.08 21.19
CA HIS A 55 3.86 3.12 21.29
C HIS A 55 5.20 2.69 20.66
N ASP A 56 5.57 1.41 20.81
CA ASP A 56 6.77 0.80 20.22
C ASP A 56 6.38 -0.24 19.14
N ALA A 57 5.45 0.13 18.27
CA ALA A 57 5.08 -0.73 17.16
C ALA A 57 6.33 -1.09 16.33
N ALA A 58 6.38 -2.30 15.80
CA ALA A 58 7.44 -2.69 14.85
C ALA A 58 7.46 -1.81 13.57
N THR A 59 6.44 -0.96 13.40
CA THR A 59 6.24 -0.04 12.29
C THR A 59 6.64 1.41 12.61
N THR A 60 7.32 1.68 13.73
CA THR A 60 7.78 3.04 14.07
C THR A 60 8.63 3.64 12.95
N TYR A 61 8.31 4.88 12.57
CA TYR A 61 8.93 5.61 11.47
C TYR A 61 9.21 7.06 11.88
N ASN A 62 10.40 7.58 11.54
CA ASN A 62 10.75 8.97 11.81
C ASN A 62 10.22 9.88 10.68
N PHE A 63 9.05 10.48 10.91
CA PHE A 63 8.43 11.42 9.97
C PHE A 63 9.22 12.74 9.79
N ALA A 64 10.11 13.09 10.73
CA ALA A 64 10.90 14.32 10.72
C ALA A 64 12.31 14.14 10.13
N ASN A 65 12.55 13.05 9.39
CA ASN A 65 13.86 12.81 8.78
C ASN A 65 14.06 13.66 7.51
N ASP A 66 14.75 14.79 7.66
CA ASP A 66 15.08 15.71 6.55
C ASP A 66 16.10 15.16 5.54
N ASP A 67 16.92 14.19 5.94
CA ASP A 67 18.01 13.66 5.11
C ASP A 67 17.56 12.51 4.19
N ARG A 68 16.28 12.13 4.21
CA ARG A 68 15.77 11.04 3.36
C ARG A 68 15.66 11.46 1.88
N ALA A 69 15.74 10.47 0.99
CA ALA A 69 15.42 10.65 -0.42
C ALA A 69 13.95 11.08 -0.63
N PRO A 70 13.60 11.66 -1.80
CA PRO A 70 12.22 11.94 -2.17
C PRO A 70 11.32 10.71 -1.99
N LEU A 71 10.13 10.92 -1.43
CA LEU A 71 9.14 9.87 -1.18
C LEU A 71 7.83 10.17 -1.90
N LEU A 72 7.37 9.24 -2.74
CA LEU A 72 6.07 9.29 -3.41
C LEU A 72 5.14 8.24 -2.82
N PHE A 73 3.98 8.69 -2.34
CA PHE A 73 2.86 7.83 -1.97
C PHE A 73 1.93 7.67 -3.17
N ILE A 74 1.71 6.43 -3.61
CA ILE A 74 0.71 6.09 -4.63
C ILE A 74 -0.42 5.34 -3.94
N ALA A 75 -1.64 5.85 -4.08
CA ALA A 75 -2.84 5.26 -3.50
C ALA A 75 -3.87 4.93 -4.59
N GLY A 76 -4.66 3.89 -4.37
CA GLY A 76 -5.79 3.52 -5.22
C GLY A 76 -7.10 3.69 -4.46
N VAL A 77 -8.10 4.35 -5.07
CA VAL A 77 -9.41 4.57 -4.42
C VAL A 77 -10.11 3.26 -4.05
N ARG A 78 -9.80 2.17 -4.77
CA ARG A 78 -10.42 0.86 -4.58
C ARG A 78 -9.55 -0.11 -3.79
N ASP A 79 -8.50 0.37 -3.14
CA ASP A 79 -7.69 -0.45 -2.23
C ASP A 79 -8.46 -0.71 -0.93
N HIS A 80 -8.77 -1.98 -0.65
CA HIS A 80 -9.45 -2.41 0.57
C HIS A 80 -8.47 -2.83 1.69
N ILE A 81 -7.18 -3.02 1.38
CA ILE A 81 -6.16 -3.44 2.34
C ILE A 81 -5.48 -2.22 2.94
N LEU A 82 -5.07 -1.26 2.11
CA LEU A 82 -4.51 0.03 2.51
C LEU A 82 -5.35 1.16 1.90
N PRO A 83 -6.51 1.48 2.50
CA PRO A 83 -7.39 2.51 1.98
C PRO A 83 -6.68 3.85 1.81
N PRO A 84 -7.12 4.71 0.87
CA PRO A 84 -6.49 6.00 0.59
C PRO A 84 -6.20 6.86 1.82
N ALA A 85 -7.08 6.84 2.82
CA ALA A 85 -6.91 7.58 4.06
C ALA A 85 -5.62 7.22 4.82
N VAL A 86 -5.22 5.94 4.81
CA VAL A 86 -3.99 5.49 5.49
C VAL A 86 -2.76 6.07 4.80
N GLN A 87 -2.72 6.01 3.47
CA GLN A 87 -1.60 6.56 2.70
C GLN A 87 -1.56 8.07 2.75
N HIS A 88 -2.71 8.73 2.73
CA HIS A 88 -2.83 10.18 2.85
C HIS A 88 -2.38 10.67 4.23
N GLU A 89 -2.70 9.95 5.31
CA GLU A 89 -2.19 10.26 6.66
C GLU A 89 -0.66 10.15 6.72
N ASN A 90 -0.08 9.09 6.15
CA ASN A 90 1.38 8.92 6.09
C ASN A 90 2.06 10.01 5.26
N TYR A 91 1.46 10.40 4.13
CA TYR A 91 1.90 11.54 3.33
C TYR A 91 1.87 12.83 4.16
N THR A 92 0.73 13.13 4.79
CA THR A 92 0.52 14.35 5.58
C THR A 92 1.58 14.46 6.68
N LYS A 93 1.79 13.41 7.47
CA LYS A 93 2.83 13.41 8.52
C LYS A 93 4.24 13.64 7.96
N ASN A 94 4.58 13.06 6.81
CA ASN A 94 5.87 13.29 6.17
C ASN A 94 6.02 14.73 5.65
N ALA A 95 4.95 15.29 5.08
CA ALA A 95 4.94 16.63 4.51
C ALA A 95 4.93 17.74 5.59
N GLU A 96 4.31 17.49 6.75
CA GLU A 96 4.24 18.43 7.87
C GLU A 96 5.51 18.46 8.71
N HIS A 97 6.19 17.31 8.85
CA HIS A 97 7.31 17.17 9.79
C HIS A 97 8.70 17.17 9.13
N SER A 98 8.79 17.08 7.80
CA SER A 98 10.07 17.07 7.10
C SER A 98 10.09 18.02 5.91
N THR A 99 11.27 18.61 5.67
CA THR A 99 11.58 19.43 4.50
C THR A 99 11.91 18.60 3.25
N ALA A 100 12.18 17.30 3.41
CA ALA A 100 12.44 16.37 2.32
C ALA A 100 11.22 16.26 1.39
N ILE A 101 11.47 16.05 0.09
CA ILE A 101 10.39 16.00 -0.91
C ILE A 101 9.45 14.84 -0.58
N THR A 102 8.17 15.16 -0.48
CA THR A 102 7.09 14.19 -0.29
C THR A 102 5.98 14.52 -1.27
N ALA A 103 5.47 13.50 -1.95
CA ALA A 103 4.36 13.62 -2.86
C ALA A 103 3.31 12.55 -2.62
N TYR A 104 2.09 12.84 -3.04
CA TYR A 104 0.97 11.91 -2.98
C TYR A 104 0.21 11.93 -4.31
N LYS A 105 -0.16 10.75 -4.81
CA LYS A 105 -0.95 10.59 -6.02
C LYS A 105 -2.04 9.56 -5.78
N LEU A 106 -3.29 9.96 -6.03
CA LEU A 106 -4.46 9.08 -5.94
C LEU A 106 -4.93 8.66 -7.32
N PHE A 107 -5.06 7.35 -7.54
CA PHE A 107 -5.59 6.79 -8.77
C PHE A 107 -7.05 6.29 -8.56
N PRO A 108 -8.05 6.85 -9.26
CA PRO A 108 -9.47 6.56 -9.01
C PRO A 108 -9.92 5.12 -9.24
N GLN A 109 -9.24 4.36 -10.10
CA GLN A 109 -9.68 3.02 -10.50
C GLN A 109 -8.71 1.91 -10.07
N ARG A 110 -7.76 2.22 -9.18
CA ARG A 110 -6.73 1.26 -8.76
C ARG A 110 -7.11 0.56 -7.45
N ASP A 111 -6.90 -0.74 -7.41
CA ASP A 111 -7.00 -1.60 -6.23
C ASP A 111 -5.60 -2.01 -5.72
N HIS A 112 -5.57 -2.89 -4.72
CA HIS A 112 -4.30 -3.32 -4.11
C HIS A 112 -3.41 -4.15 -5.06
N PHE A 113 -3.99 -4.73 -6.12
CA PHE A 113 -3.24 -5.49 -7.13
C PHE A 113 -2.68 -4.60 -8.25
N THR A 114 -2.59 -3.28 -8.02
CA THR A 114 -2.13 -2.25 -8.96
C THR A 114 -1.00 -2.68 -9.90
N CYS A 115 0.07 -3.30 -9.39
CA CYS A 115 1.23 -3.67 -10.22
C CYS A 115 1.01 -4.88 -11.14
N GLY A 116 -0.09 -5.61 -10.98
CA GLY A 116 -0.45 -6.76 -11.82
C GLY A 116 -1.79 -6.59 -12.55
N ALA A 117 -2.54 -5.52 -12.27
CA ALA A 117 -3.80 -5.22 -12.92
C ALA A 117 -3.59 -4.62 -14.32
N PRO A 118 -4.53 -4.78 -15.27
CA PRO A 118 -4.46 -4.11 -16.57
C PRO A 118 -4.22 -2.60 -16.45
N GLY A 119 -3.36 -2.07 -17.31
CA GLY A 119 -2.98 -0.66 -17.31
C GLY A 119 -2.02 -0.25 -16.19
N TRP A 120 -1.41 -1.20 -15.46
CA TRP A 120 -0.39 -0.92 -14.45
C TRP A 120 0.77 -0.05 -14.99
N GLU A 121 0.99 -0.08 -16.30
CA GLU A 121 1.98 0.71 -17.03
C GLU A 121 1.81 2.21 -16.76
N GLU A 122 0.58 2.72 -16.70
CA GLU A 122 0.30 4.13 -16.38
C GLU A 122 0.85 4.52 -15.00
N VAL A 123 0.69 3.64 -14.01
CA VAL A 123 1.16 3.88 -12.64
C VAL A 123 2.68 3.80 -12.60
N ALA A 124 3.28 2.85 -13.34
CA ALA A 124 4.73 2.71 -13.44
C ALA A 124 5.37 3.92 -14.15
N ASP A 125 4.79 4.37 -15.25
CA ASP A 125 5.25 5.54 -16.00
C ASP A 125 5.14 6.81 -15.16
N PHE A 126 4.04 6.99 -14.43
CA PHE A 126 3.89 8.10 -13.49
C PHE A 126 4.99 8.07 -12.42
N ALA A 127 5.20 6.91 -11.78
CA ALA A 127 6.20 6.76 -10.73
C ALA A 127 7.63 7.03 -11.24
N LEU A 128 7.95 6.52 -12.44
CA LEU A 128 9.25 6.73 -13.09
C LEU A 128 9.46 8.21 -13.46
N ASN A 129 8.47 8.83 -14.11
CA ASN A 129 8.55 10.24 -14.51
C ASN A 129 8.72 11.15 -13.28
N TRP A 130 7.99 10.87 -12.20
CA TRP A 130 8.16 11.59 -10.94
C TRP A 130 9.54 11.34 -10.33
N ALA A 131 10.04 10.10 -10.32
CA ALA A 131 11.35 9.80 -9.76
C ALA A 131 12.50 10.52 -10.50
N LEU A 132 12.36 10.72 -11.82
CA LEU A 132 13.32 11.48 -12.63
C LEU A 132 13.25 12.99 -12.40
N ASN A 133 12.11 13.51 -11.96
CA ASN A 133 11.91 14.93 -11.68
C ASN A 133 10.96 15.13 -10.47
N PRO A 134 11.44 14.88 -9.24
CA PRO A 134 10.58 14.80 -8.07
C PRO A 134 10.03 16.18 -7.69
N VAL A 135 8.72 16.26 -7.62
CA VAL A 135 7.98 17.44 -7.17
C VAL A 135 7.22 17.12 -5.88
N ARG A 136 7.08 18.09 -4.98
CA ARG A 136 6.35 17.94 -3.71
C ARG A 136 4.86 18.21 -3.89
N GLY A 137 4.04 17.67 -2.99
CA GLY A 137 2.61 17.97 -2.87
C GLY A 137 1.69 16.85 -3.33
N GLU A 138 0.40 17.13 -3.34
CA GLU A 138 -0.61 16.24 -3.94
C GLU A 138 -0.63 16.45 -5.45
N LEU A 139 -0.55 15.36 -6.20
CA LEU A 139 -0.34 15.34 -7.65
C LEU A 139 -1.57 14.79 -8.36
N ASP A 140 -1.88 15.44 -9.50
CA ASP A 140 -3.02 15.11 -10.37
C ASP A 140 -2.80 13.93 -11.29
#